data_AF-A0A944PJE5-F1
#
_entry.id   AF-A0A944PJE5-F1
#
_cell.length_a   1.000
_cell.length_b   1.000
_cell.length_c   1.000
_cell.angle_alpha   90.00
_cell.angle_beta   90.00
_cell.angle_gamma   90.00
#
_symmetry.space_group_name_H-M   'P 1'
#
loop_
_entity.id
_entity.type
_entity.pdbx_description
1 polymer ?
#
loop_
_entity_poly.entity_id
_entity_poly.type
_entity_poly.pdbx_seq_one_letter_code
_entity_poly.pdbx_strand_id
1 'polypeptide(L)'
;MTQTQTATPRRQASALTVATVRTYRHIDLPRAQRLVEHWSAAYPAMRAVLDSVITAQRTAERPTVDLRRLEDTRRELGQVDRGTHRLCTRSAPSFSPTSAGWLVRNVIAVTYVGHPDAGAIYRLAAELADLAADEVPPGVERTTKEER
;
A
#
# COMPACT_ATOMS: atom_id res chain seq x y z
N MET A 1 -37.69 -3.24 -20.19
CA MET A 1 -36.48 -2.39 -20.06
C MET A 1 -35.83 -2.72 -18.72
N THR A 2 -34.79 -3.53 -18.74
CA THR A 2 -34.15 -4.08 -17.53
C THR A 2 -33.16 -3.04 -17.00
N GLN A 3 -33.43 -2.46 -15.83
CA GLN A 3 -32.49 -1.56 -15.16
C GLN A 3 -31.34 -2.41 -14.59
N THR A 4 -30.18 -2.36 -15.24
CA THR A 4 -28.95 -2.91 -14.69
C THR A 4 -28.48 -1.98 -13.57
N GLN A 5 -28.82 -2.28 -12.32
CA GLN A 5 -28.21 -1.67 -11.15
C GLN A 5 -26.72 -2.01 -11.16
N THR A 6 -25.89 -1.04 -11.54
CA THR A 6 -24.44 -1.10 -11.34
C THR A 6 -24.22 -1.01 -9.84
N ALA A 7 -24.04 -2.16 -9.17
CA ALA A 7 -23.66 -2.22 -7.78
C ALA A 7 -22.34 -1.46 -7.61
N THR A 8 -22.41 -0.21 -7.14
CA THR A 8 -21.23 0.56 -6.78
C THR A 8 -20.58 -0.18 -5.61
N PRO A 9 -19.35 -0.72 -5.75
CA PRO A 9 -18.71 -1.42 -4.65
C PRO A 9 -18.59 -0.44 -3.48
N ARG A 10 -19.12 -0.82 -2.32
CA ARG A 10 -19.07 -0.05 -1.08
C ARG A 10 -17.60 0.27 -0.80
N ARG A 11 -17.20 1.53 -1.03
CA ARG A 11 -15.84 2.03 -0.85
C ARG A 11 -15.43 1.70 0.58
N GLN A 12 -14.55 0.73 0.78
CA GLN A 12 -14.07 0.34 2.12
C GLN A 12 -13.33 1.55 2.68
N ALA A 13 -13.87 2.18 3.72
CA ALA A 13 -13.18 3.25 4.43
C ALA A 13 -11.91 2.68 5.06
N SER A 14 -10.82 3.44 5.00
CA SER A 14 -9.58 3.07 5.67
C SER A 14 -9.79 3.01 7.19
N ALA A 15 -9.15 2.03 7.83
CA ALA A 15 -9.10 1.91 9.28
C ALA A 15 -7.79 2.45 9.89
N LEU A 16 -6.89 3.03 9.07
CA LEU A 16 -5.58 3.46 9.55
C LEU A 16 -5.75 4.69 10.44
N THR A 17 -5.15 4.65 11.64
CA THR A 17 -5.25 5.74 12.61
C THR A 17 -3.90 6.41 12.85
N VAL A 18 -3.94 7.65 13.34
CA VAL A 18 -2.73 8.37 13.78
C VAL A 18 -2.01 7.61 14.90
N ALA A 19 -2.75 6.98 15.80
CA ALA A 19 -2.16 6.18 16.87
C ALA A 19 -1.35 4.99 16.33
N THR A 20 -1.89 4.30 15.31
CA THR A 20 -1.18 3.23 14.60
C THR A 20 0.08 3.75 13.91
N VAL A 21 -0.01 4.83 13.15
CA VAL A 21 1.14 5.41 12.44
C VAL A 21 2.24 5.83 13.41
N ARG A 22 1.88 6.42 14.56
CA ARG A 22 2.83 6.84 15.59
C ARG A 22 3.51 5.70 16.36
N THR A 23 3.19 4.43 16.06
CA THR A 23 4.05 3.30 16.48
C THR A 23 5.41 3.34 15.80
N TYR A 24 5.52 4.03 14.66
CA TYR A 24 6.79 4.39 14.06
C TYR A 24 7.40 5.59 14.82
N ARG A 25 8.54 5.36 15.49
CA ARG A 25 9.11 6.30 16.47
C ARG A 25 9.65 7.62 15.89
N HIS A 26 9.86 7.71 14.58
CA HIS A 26 10.50 8.87 13.94
C HIS A 26 9.50 9.82 13.26
N ILE A 27 8.19 9.59 13.40
CA ILE A 27 7.16 10.48 12.84
C ILE A 27 6.58 11.41 13.91
N ASP A 28 6.54 12.70 13.59
CA ASP A 28 5.84 13.70 14.39
C ASP A 28 4.32 13.63 14.19
N LEU A 29 3.56 14.32 15.05
CA LEU A 29 2.09 14.30 14.98
C LEU A 29 1.56 14.90 13.65
N PRO A 30 2.01 16.09 13.18
CA PRO A 30 1.53 16.65 11.92
C PRO A 30 1.76 15.74 10.72
N ARG A 31 2.93 15.09 10.62
CA ARG A 31 3.25 14.18 9.53
C ARG A 31 2.45 12.88 9.63
N ALA A 32 2.21 12.38 10.83
CA ALA A 32 1.33 11.23 11.04
C ALA A 32 -0.12 11.53 10.60
N GLN A 33 -0.64 12.73 10.87
CA GLN A 33 -1.96 13.17 10.39
C GLN A 33 -2.01 13.23 8.86
N ARG A 34 -1.03 13.88 8.22
CA ARG A 34 -0.93 13.92 6.75
C ARG A 34 -0.84 12.54 6.13
N LEU A 35 -0.06 11.65 6.71
CA LEU A 35 0.06 10.27 6.20
C LEU A 35 -1.27 9.52 6.28
N VAL A 36 -2.01 9.64 7.38
CA VAL A 36 -3.33 9.02 7.52
C VAL A 36 -4.32 9.59 6.51
N GLU A 37 -4.28 10.88 6.25
CA GLU A 37 -5.11 11.54 5.22
C GLU A 37 -4.79 10.99 3.82
N HIS A 38 -3.51 10.98 3.44
CA HIS A 38 -3.06 10.42 2.15
C HIS A 38 -3.39 8.93 2.02
N TRP A 39 -3.20 8.16 3.09
CA TRP A 39 -3.56 6.74 3.11
C TRP A 39 -5.06 6.54 2.94
N SER A 40 -5.88 7.28 3.68
CA SER A 40 -7.35 7.18 3.61
C SER A 40 -7.89 7.55 2.22
N ALA A 41 -7.26 8.52 1.55
CA ALA A 41 -7.61 8.90 0.19
C ALA A 41 -7.23 7.83 -0.84
N ALA A 42 -6.07 7.19 -0.69
CA ALA A 42 -5.54 6.23 -1.68
C ALA A 42 -6.00 4.78 -1.46
N TYR A 43 -6.20 4.35 -0.21
CA TYR A 43 -6.44 2.96 0.16
C TYR A 43 -7.62 2.28 -0.57
N PRO A 44 -8.80 2.93 -0.70
CA PRO A 44 -9.90 2.31 -1.43
C PRO A 44 -9.56 2.05 -2.90
N ALA A 45 -8.82 2.95 -3.54
CA ALA A 45 -8.38 2.81 -4.92
C ALA A 45 -7.34 1.71 -5.07
N MET A 46 -6.34 1.65 -4.17
CA MET A 46 -5.35 0.57 -4.18
C MET A 46 -5.99 -0.81 -4.05
N ARG A 47 -6.99 -0.94 -3.16
CA ARG A 47 -7.79 -2.16 -3.00
C ARG A 47 -8.53 -2.52 -4.29
N ALA A 48 -9.25 -1.55 -4.88
CA ALA A 48 -10.00 -1.75 -6.11
C ALA A 48 -9.11 -2.17 -7.29
N VAL A 49 -7.94 -1.54 -7.46
CA VAL A 49 -6.98 -1.91 -8.50
C VAL A 49 -6.52 -3.36 -8.31
N LEU A 50 -6.09 -3.73 -7.11
CA LEU A 50 -5.67 -5.11 -6.83
C LEU A 50 -6.81 -6.11 -7.04
N ASP A 51 -8.02 -5.79 -6.58
CA ASP A 51 -9.24 -6.58 -6.79
C ASP A 51 -9.49 -6.88 -8.27
N SER A 52 -9.52 -5.83 -9.09
CA SER A 52 -9.78 -5.91 -10.52
C SER A 52 -8.69 -6.70 -11.25
N VAL A 53 -7.41 -6.44 -10.96
CA VAL A 53 -6.30 -7.14 -11.60
C VAL A 53 -6.28 -8.62 -11.20
N ILE A 54 -6.42 -8.95 -9.90
CA ILE A 54 -6.48 -10.33 -9.42
C ILE A 54 -7.63 -11.09 -10.09
N THR A 55 -8.81 -10.47 -10.19
CA THR A 55 -9.99 -11.08 -10.82
C THR A 55 -9.74 -11.37 -12.29
N ALA A 56 -9.23 -10.39 -13.04
CA ALA A 56 -8.93 -10.56 -14.46
C ALA A 56 -7.86 -11.64 -14.71
N GLN A 57 -6.85 -11.71 -13.87
CA GLN A 57 -5.72 -12.63 -14.02
C GLN A 57 -6.06 -14.06 -13.61
N ARG A 58 -7.02 -14.27 -12.69
CA ARG A 58 -7.55 -15.61 -12.36
C ARG A 58 -8.29 -16.27 -13.52
N THR A 59 -8.92 -15.48 -14.37
CA THR A 59 -9.69 -15.96 -15.53
C THR A 59 -8.89 -15.94 -16.83
N ALA A 60 -7.67 -15.41 -16.81
CA ALA A 60 -6.83 -15.34 -18.00
C ALA A 60 -6.27 -16.72 -18.36
N GLU A 61 -6.32 -17.07 -19.64
CA GLU A 61 -5.72 -18.32 -20.15
C GLU A 61 -4.20 -18.38 -19.88
N ARG A 62 -3.54 -17.21 -19.91
CA ARG A 62 -2.13 -17.05 -19.56
C ARG A 62 -1.92 -15.79 -18.71
N PRO A 63 -1.79 -15.91 -17.38
CA PRO A 63 -1.53 -14.77 -16.51
C PRO A 63 -0.22 -14.07 -16.88
N THR A 64 -0.24 -12.73 -16.89
CA THR A 64 0.91 -11.88 -17.24
C THR A 64 1.60 -11.29 -16.02
N VAL A 65 1.06 -11.55 -14.83
CA VAL A 65 1.57 -11.05 -13.55
C VAL A 65 1.66 -12.20 -12.55
N ASP A 66 2.48 -12.02 -11.52
CA ASP A 66 2.54 -12.94 -10.39
C ASP A 66 1.29 -12.77 -9.51
N LEU A 67 0.29 -13.63 -9.75
CA LEU A 67 -0.99 -13.59 -9.05
C LEU A 67 -0.84 -13.76 -7.53
N ARG A 68 0.04 -14.68 -7.11
CA ARG A 68 0.27 -14.95 -5.68
C ARG A 68 0.81 -13.71 -4.99
N ARG A 69 1.78 -13.04 -5.61
CA ARG A 69 2.33 -11.79 -5.08
C ARG A 69 1.28 -10.68 -4.95
N LEU A 70 0.34 -10.59 -5.88
CA LEU A 70 -0.74 -9.60 -5.79
C LEU A 70 -1.74 -9.92 -4.68
N GLU A 71 -2.08 -11.20 -4.49
CA GLU A 71 -2.94 -11.64 -3.38
C GLU A 71 -2.27 -11.41 -2.02
N ASP A 72 -0.98 -11.67 -1.90
CA ASP A 72 -0.18 -11.39 -0.71
C ASP A 72 -0.12 -9.87 -0.45
N THR A 73 0.19 -9.06 -1.48
CA THR A 73 0.19 -7.59 -1.40
C THR A 73 -1.16 -7.08 -0.91
N ARG A 74 -2.26 -7.61 -1.44
CA ARG A 74 -3.61 -7.23 -1.06
C ARG A 74 -3.90 -7.54 0.42
N ARG A 75 -3.49 -8.71 0.88
CA ARG A 75 -3.67 -9.15 2.28
C ARG A 75 -2.88 -8.24 3.22
N GLU A 76 -1.61 -8.01 2.91
CA GLU A 76 -0.70 -7.20 3.72
C GLU A 76 -1.12 -5.72 3.75
N LEU A 77 -1.58 -5.17 2.64
CA LEU A 77 -2.15 -3.81 2.60
C LEU A 77 -3.33 -3.68 3.57
N GLY A 78 -4.22 -4.69 3.61
CA GLY A 78 -5.32 -4.72 4.56
C GLY A 78 -4.90 -4.97 6.01
N GLN A 79 -3.71 -5.54 6.25
CA GLN A 79 -3.14 -5.65 7.60
C GLN A 79 -2.55 -4.31 8.06
N VAL A 80 -1.85 -3.60 7.17
CA VAL A 80 -1.32 -2.24 7.44
C VAL A 80 -2.48 -1.30 7.75
N ASP A 81 -3.53 -1.30 6.93
CA ASP A 81 -4.72 -0.47 7.13
C ASP A 81 -5.37 -0.67 8.50
N ARG A 82 -5.41 -1.91 9.01
CA ARG A 82 -5.97 -2.23 10.33
C ARG A 82 -4.97 -2.09 11.48
N GLY A 83 -3.72 -1.69 11.21
CA GLY A 83 -2.65 -1.66 12.21
C GLY A 83 -2.25 -3.02 12.77
N THR A 84 -2.47 -4.09 11.99
CA THR A 84 -2.18 -5.48 12.39
C THR A 84 -0.95 -6.06 11.68
N HIS A 85 -0.32 -5.29 10.80
CA HIS A 85 0.86 -5.72 10.05
C HIS A 85 2.04 -5.99 10.99
N ARG A 86 2.78 -7.06 10.70
CA ARG A 86 3.95 -7.48 11.48
C ARG A 86 5.14 -7.67 10.53
N LEU A 87 6.31 -7.17 10.91
CA LEU A 87 7.55 -7.37 10.15
C LEU A 87 8.04 -8.81 10.22
N CYS A 88 7.82 -9.48 11.35
CA CYS A 88 8.05 -10.91 11.50
C CYS A 88 6.97 -11.54 12.37
N THR A 89 6.84 -12.87 12.34
CA THR A 89 5.81 -13.60 13.10
C THR A 89 5.85 -13.32 14.60
N ARG A 90 7.03 -13.03 15.15
CA ARG A 90 7.27 -12.78 16.58
C ARG A 90 7.21 -11.29 16.98
N SER A 91 7.19 -10.34 16.04
CA SER A 91 7.14 -8.92 16.37
C SER A 91 5.72 -8.49 16.77
N ALA A 92 5.63 -7.53 17.69
CA ALA A 92 4.39 -6.81 17.90
C ALA A 92 3.94 -6.12 16.58
N PRO A 93 2.63 -5.96 16.34
CA PRO A 93 2.15 -5.16 15.22
C PRO A 93 2.67 -3.72 15.31
N SER A 94 3.21 -3.22 14.21
CA SER A 94 3.69 -1.84 14.10
C SER A 94 3.58 -1.33 12.67
N PHE A 95 3.48 -0.01 12.54
CA PHE A 95 3.56 0.65 11.26
C PHE A 95 5.03 0.77 10.81
N SER A 96 5.30 0.47 9.54
CA SER A 96 6.60 0.68 8.91
C SER A 96 6.40 1.40 7.57
N PRO A 97 6.93 2.63 7.42
CA PRO A 97 6.95 3.34 6.14
C PRO A 97 7.58 2.51 5.02
N THR A 98 8.68 1.81 5.29
CA THR A 98 9.33 0.95 4.28
C THR A 98 8.42 -0.19 3.82
N SER A 99 7.81 -0.96 4.73
CA SER A 99 6.90 -2.05 4.33
C SER A 99 5.67 -1.52 3.59
N ALA A 100 5.06 -0.44 4.10
CA ALA A 100 3.95 0.21 3.42
C ALA A 100 4.34 0.70 2.01
N GLY A 101 5.52 1.32 1.87
CA GLY A 101 6.06 1.79 0.59
C GLY A 101 6.26 0.66 -0.42
N TRP A 102 6.76 -0.51 0.00
CA TRP A 102 6.86 -1.68 -0.87
C TRP A 102 5.51 -2.19 -1.37
N LEU A 103 4.50 -2.20 -0.51
CA LEU A 103 3.13 -2.59 -0.89
C LEU A 103 2.54 -1.59 -1.88
N VAL A 104 2.68 -0.29 -1.63
CA VAL A 104 2.21 0.77 -2.55
C VAL A 104 2.94 0.68 -3.89
N ARG A 105 4.25 0.39 -3.89
CA ARG A 105 5.01 0.15 -5.14
C ARG A 105 4.47 -1.03 -5.94
N ASN A 106 4.08 -2.13 -5.28
CA ASN A 106 3.47 -3.27 -5.97
C ASN A 106 2.12 -2.90 -6.61
N VAL A 107 1.33 -2.03 -5.95
CA VAL A 107 0.08 -1.50 -6.53
C VAL A 107 0.39 -0.61 -7.75
N ILE A 108 1.36 0.30 -7.63
CA ILE A 108 1.78 1.18 -8.74
C ILE A 108 2.20 0.36 -9.96
N ALA A 109 2.94 -0.74 -9.77
CA ALA A 109 3.39 -1.60 -10.86
C ALA A 109 2.26 -2.20 -11.71
N VAL A 110 1.03 -2.26 -11.18
CA VAL A 110 -0.16 -2.74 -11.89
C VAL A 110 -1.21 -1.63 -12.10
N THR A 111 -0.86 -0.37 -11.82
CA THR A 111 -1.74 0.78 -12.00
C THR A 111 -1.36 1.55 -13.26
N TYR A 112 -2.31 1.73 -14.18
CA TYR A 112 -2.11 2.61 -15.33
C TYR A 112 -2.01 4.08 -14.88
N VAL A 113 -1.05 4.85 -15.41
CA VAL A 113 -0.81 6.26 -15.02
C VAL A 113 -2.04 7.15 -15.23
N GLY A 114 -2.85 6.90 -16.26
CA GLY A 114 -4.09 7.66 -16.51
C GLY A 114 -5.30 7.19 -15.69
N HIS A 115 -5.11 6.28 -14.73
CA HIS A 115 -6.20 5.88 -13.82
C HIS A 115 -6.61 7.10 -12.96
N PRO A 116 -7.91 7.39 -12.79
CA PRO A 116 -8.39 8.59 -12.10
C PRO A 116 -7.85 8.74 -10.67
N ASP A 117 -7.65 7.62 -9.97
CA ASP A 117 -7.11 7.61 -8.61
C ASP A 117 -5.57 7.50 -8.52
N ALA A 118 -4.84 7.41 -9.65
CA ALA A 118 -3.39 7.21 -9.64
C ALA A 118 -2.66 8.33 -8.87
N GLY A 119 -3.12 9.58 -9.00
CA GLY A 119 -2.51 10.72 -8.32
C GLY A 119 -2.49 10.60 -6.79
N ALA A 120 -3.54 10.04 -6.18
CA ALA A 120 -3.57 9.81 -4.73
C ALA A 120 -2.54 8.74 -4.31
N ILE A 121 -2.40 7.67 -5.10
CA ILE A 121 -1.46 6.59 -4.85
C ILE A 121 -0.01 7.11 -4.96
N TYR A 122 0.30 7.92 -5.97
CA TYR A 122 1.65 8.49 -6.13
C TYR A 122 2.01 9.48 -5.02
N ARG A 123 1.08 10.32 -4.56
CA ARG A 123 1.32 11.22 -3.42
C ARG A 123 1.58 10.44 -2.13
N LEU A 124 0.82 9.38 -1.87
CA LEU A 124 1.08 8.48 -0.75
C LEU A 124 2.46 7.83 -0.88
N ALA A 125 2.83 7.37 -2.07
CA ALA A 125 4.14 6.76 -2.32
C ALA A 125 5.29 7.74 -2.03
N ALA A 126 5.14 9.00 -2.41
CA ALA A 126 6.11 10.05 -2.11
C ALA A 126 6.28 10.26 -0.60
N GLU A 127 5.18 10.44 0.14
CA GLU A 127 5.24 10.63 1.60
C GLU A 127 5.88 9.41 2.31
N LEU A 128 5.56 8.19 1.87
CA LEU A 128 6.16 6.97 2.40
C LEU A 128 7.65 6.86 2.07
N ALA A 129 8.07 7.29 0.88
CA ALA A 129 9.47 7.31 0.48
C ALA A 129 10.28 8.30 1.33
N ASP A 130 9.74 9.50 1.56
CA ASP A 130 10.37 10.50 2.42
C ASP A 130 10.50 9.98 3.87
N LEU A 131 9.49 9.27 4.38
CA LEU A 131 9.56 8.65 5.71
C LEU A 131 10.53 7.46 5.77
N ALA A 132 10.60 6.66 4.70
CA ALA A 132 11.53 5.54 4.63
C ALA A 132 12.99 6.00 4.52
N ALA A 133 13.25 7.16 3.91
CA ALA A 133 14.56 7.78 3.90
C ALA A 133 15.05 8.10 5.32
N ASP A 134 14.14 8.54 6.20
CA ASP A 134 14.44 8.79 7.62
C ASP A 134 14.78 7.51 8.42
N GLU A 135 14.45 6.32 7.89
CA GLU A 135 14.85 5.03 8.51
C GLU A 135 16.31 4.65 8.22
N VAL A 136 16.92 5.20 7.17
CA VAL A 136 18.29 4.86 6.76
C VAL A 136 19.27 5.77 7.52
N PRO A 137 20.25 5.22 8.27
CA PRO A 137 21.28 6.05 8.90
C PRO A 137 22.04 6.88 7.84
N PRO A 138 22.38 8.15 8.11
CA PRO A 138 23.16 8.95 7.18
C PRO A 138 24.49 8.26 6.84
N GLY A 139 24.80 8.16 5.55
CA GLY A 139 26.04 7.52 5.04
C GLY A 139 25.93 6.05 4.68
N VAL A 140 24.73 5.43 4.79
CA VAL A 140 24.48 4.06 4.28
C VAL A 140 23.76 4.16 2.94
N GLU A 141 24.51 4.38 1.86
CA GLU A 141 24.02 3.91 0.56
C GLU A 141 23.88 2.39 0.66
N ARG A 142 22.71 1.84 0.31
CA ARG A 142 22.56 0.39 0.14
C ARG A 142 23.41 0.01 -1.06
N THR A 143 24.70 -0.20 -0.86
CA THR A 143 25.52 -0.93 -1.81
C THR A 143 24.86 -2.29 -1.95
N THR A 144 24.21 -2.53 -3.09
CA THR A 144 24.01 -3.88 -3.60
C THR A 144 25.41 -4.47 -3.70
N LYS A 145 25.83 -5.13 -2.63
CA LYS A 145 27.03 -5.96 -2.67
C LYS A 145 26.65 -7.18 -3.50
N GLU A 146 26.67 -7.00 -4.82
CA GLU A 146 27.02 -8.08 -5.73
C GLU A 146 28.41 -8.56 -5.33
N GLU A 147 28.49 -9.81 -4.86
CA GLU A 147 29.68 -10.66 -4.68
C GLU A 147 29.20 -11.81 -3.78
N ARG A 148 29.00 -13.06 -4.21
CA ARG A 148 29.49 -13.87 -5.33
C ARG A 148 28.48 -14.97 -5.63
#